data_AF-A0A352UG00-F1
#
_entry.id   AF-A0A352UG00-F1
#
_cell.length_a   1.000
_cell.length_b   1.000
_cell.length_c   1.000
_cell.angle_alpha   90.00
_cell.angle_beta   90.00
_cell.angle_gamma   90.00
#
_symmetry.space_group_name_H-M   'P 1'
#
loop_
_entity.id
_entity.type
_entity.pdbx_description
1 polymer ?
#
loop_
_entity_poly.entity_id
_entity_poly.type
_entity_poly.pdbx_seq_one_letter_code
_entity_poly.pdbx_strand_id
1 'polypeptide(L)' 'MGDLLKDKVGIVTGSGRGIGRGVAMLMAAEGAKMVVNDLGGAVDGSGNSSSPADDVVDEIKAAGGDAVANYDSVSTMEGG' A
#
# COMPACT_ATOMS: atom_id res chain seq x y z
N MET A 1 15.31 -5.96 -9.58
CA MET A 1 14.19 -5.14 -10.09
C MET A 1 13.69 -5.83 -11.34
N GLY A 2 12.45 -6.28 -11.34
CA GLY A 2 11.78 -6.76 -12.55
C GLY A 2 11.14 -5.60 -13.30
N ASP A 3 10.67 -5.85 -14.53
CA ASP A 3 10.08 -4.84 -15.42
C ASP A 3 8.64 -5.20 -15.84
N LEU A 4 8.03 -6.22 -15.22
CA LEU A 4 6.70 -6.72 -15.63
C LEU A 4 5.61 -5.65 -15.49
N LEU A 5 5.71 -4.80 -14.46
CA LEU A 5 4.73 -3.76 -14.13
C LEU A 5 5.29 -2.35 -14.34
N LYS A 6 6.38 -2.22 -15.09
CA LYS A 6 6.97 -0.92 -15.41
C LYS A 6 5.93 0.02 -16.02
N ASP A 7 5.95 1.27 -15.57
CA ASP A 7 5.02 2.34 -15.98
C ASP A 7 3.54 2.06 -15.69
N LYS A 8 3.25 1.08 -14.82
CA LYS A 8 1.89 0.85 -14.29
C LYS A 8 1.73 1.50 -12.92
N VAL A 9 0.48 1.87 -12.64
CA VAL A 9 0.06 2.31 -11.30
C VAL A 9 -0.78 1.19 -10.69
N GLY A 10 -0.42 0.74 -9.49
CA GLY A 10 -1.12 -0.28 -8.73
C GLY A 10 -1.69 0.28 -7.43
N ILE A 11 -2.86 -0.19 -7.03
CA ILE A 11 -3.49 0.12 -5.75
C ILE A 11 -3.75 -1.20 -5.03
N VAL A 12 -3.39 -1.28 -3.75
CA VAL A 12 -3.69 -2.45 -2.92
C VAL A 12 -4.36 -1.97 -1.63
N THR A 13 -5.57 -2.45 -1.35
CA THR A 13 -6.31 -2.16 -0.12
C THR A 13 -5.90 -3.12 1.00
N GLY A 14 -5.87 -2.62 2.24
CA GLY A 14 -5.35 -3.38 3.40
C GLY A 14 -3.87 -3.75 3.25
N SER A 15 -3.08 -2.86 2.66
CA SER A 15 -1.68 -3.12 2.29
C SER A 15 -0.64 -2.64 3.30
N GLY A 16 -1.05 -2.16 4.48
CA GLY A 16 -0.12 -1.79 5.54
C GLY A 16 0.52 -2.98 6.24
N ARG A 17 -0.07 -4.19 6.13
CA ARG A 17 0.39 -5.40 6.83
C ARG A 17 0.16 -6.69 6.02
N GLY A 18 0.78 -7.78 6.49
CA GLY A 18 0.46 -9.14 6.04
C GLY A 18 0.58 -9.36 4.53
N ILE A 19 -0.42 -10.02 3.95
CA ILE A 19 -0.44 -10.39 2.53
C ILE A 19 -0.52 -9.14 1.65
N GLY A 20 -1.36 -8.16 1.99
CA GLY A 20 -1.51 -6.92 1.21
C GLY A 20 -0.19 -6.18 1.07
N ARG A 21 0.57 -6.07 2.17
CA ARG A 21 1.95 -5.54 2.16
C ARG A 21 2.86 -6.34 1.23
N GLY A 22 2.86 -7.67 1.34
CA GLY A 22 3.68 -8.54 0.50
C GLY A 22 3.40 -8.35 -1.00
N VAL A 23 2.12 -8.23 -1.37
CA VAL A 23 1.69 -7.96 -2.74
C VAL A 23 2.17 -6.57 -3.19
N ALA A 24 1.97 -5.54 -2.39
CA ALA A 24 2.41 -4.18 -2.72
C ALA A 24 3.93 -4.09 -2.94
N MET A 25 4.72 -4.72 -2.07
CA MET A 25 6.18 -4.79 -2.18
C MET A 25 6.62 -5.53 -3.46
N LEU A 26 5.98 -6.67 -3.78
CA LEU A 26 6.31 -7.42 -4.99
C LEU A 26 5.95 -6.62 -6.25
N MET A 27 4.79 -5.98 -6.29
CA MET A 27 4.39 -5.13 -7.42
C MET A 27 5.36 -3.95 -7.61
N ALA A 28 5.78 -3.32 -6.52
CA ALA A 28 6.79 -2.25 -6.57
C ALA A 28 8.14 -2.78 -7.09
N ALA A 29 8.57 -3.98 -6.66
CA ALA A 29 9.80 -4.61 -7.12
C ALA A 29 9.78 -4.96 -8.63
N GLU A 30 8.59 -5.13 -9.21
CA GLU A 30 8.33 -5.30 -10.64
C GLU A 30 8.14 -3.97 -11.41
N GLY A 31 8.39 -2.83 -10.76
CA GLY A 31 8.42 -1.51 -11.39
C GLY A 31 7.10 -0.74 -11.36
N ALA A 32 6.10 -1.20 -10.60
CA ALA A 32 4.84 -0.46 -10.43
C ALA A 32 5.03 0.76 -9.52
N LYS A 33 4.30 1.83 -9.81
CA LYS A 33 4.06 2.94 -8.87
C LYS A 33 2.86 2.59 -8.00
N MET A 34 2.99 2.69 -6.68
CA MET A 34 2.02 2.10 -5.76
C MET A 34 1.22 3.14 -4.98
N VAL A 35 -0.07 2.86 -4.82
CA VAL A 35 -0.91 3.46 -3.77
C VAL A 35 -1.14 2.40 -2.70
N VAL A 36 -0.64 2.65 -1.50
CA VAL A 36 -0.79 1.79 -0.32
C VAL A 36 -2.01 2.29 0.45
N ASN A 37 -3.15 1.62 0.30
CA ASN A 37 -4.35 1.93 1.08
C ASN A 37 -4.39 1.09 2.36
N ASP A 38 -4.38 1.76 3.52
CA ASP A 38 -4.63 1.16 4.82
C ASP A 38 -5.11 2.21 5.83
N LEU A 39 -6.26 1.95 6.47
CA LEU A 39 -6.82 2.78 7.54
C LEU A 39 -6.02 2.67 8.86
N GLY A 40 -5.21 1.61 8.99
CA GLY A 40 -4.44 1.25 10.18
C GLY A 40 -5.28 0.79 11.36
N GLY A 41 -6.47 0.25 11.09
CA GLY A 41 -7.31 -0.39 12.09
C GLY A 41 -6.70 -1.70 12.59
N ALA A 42 -7.10 -2.10 13.80
CA ALA A 42 -6.81 -3.42 14.35
C ALA A 42 -7.58 -4.52 13.59
N VAL A 43 -7.23 -5.79 13.84
CA VAL A 43 -7.85 -6.95 13.18
C VAL A 43 -9.36 -7.05 13.44
N ASP A 44 -9.82 -6.50 14.57
CA ASP A 44 -11.24 -6.42 14.92
C ASP A 44 -11.98 -5.22 14.28
N GLY A 45 -11.28 -4.43 13.46
CA GLY A 45 -11.80 -3.24 12.79
C GLY A 45 -11.81 -1.98 13.66
N SER A 46 -11.26 -2.02 14.87
CA SER A 46 -11.20 -0.85 15.76
C SER A 46 -9.98 0.03 15.51
N GLY A 47 -10.13 1.34 15.78
CA GLY A 47 -9.04 2.32 15.67
C GLY A 47 -8.64 2.68 14.23
N ASN A 48 -7.74 3.65 14.13
CA ASN A 48 -7.10 4.05 12.90
C ASN A 48 -5.66 4.51 13.19
N SER A 49 -4.77 4.36 12.20
CA SER A 49 -3.38 4.80 12.29
C SER A 49 -2.80 4.96 10.89
N SER A 50 -2.04 6.02 10.62
CA SER A 50 -1.36 6.17 9.33
C SER A 50 -0.10 5.29 9.21
N SER A 51 0.50 4.95 10.36
CA SER A 51 1.81 4.28 10.44
C SER A 51 1.92 3.00 9.59
N PRO A 52 0.93 2.09 9.55
CA PRO A 52 1.06 0.88 8.74
C PRO A 52 1.22 1.16 7.24
N ALA A 53 0.50 2.15 6.69
CA ALA A 53 0.64 2.53 5.30
C ALA A 53 1.96 3.29 5.06
N ASP A 54 2.31 4.20 5.98
CA ASP A 54 3.56 4.97 5.93
C ASP A 54 4.80 4.07 5.90
N ASP A 55 4.85 3.08 6.79
CA ASP A 55 5.97 2.14 6.89
C ASP A 55 6.20 1.40 5.56
N VAL A 56 5.12 0.95 4.90
CA VAL A 56 5.22 0.24 3.61
C VAL A 56 5.63 1.17 2.47
N VAL A 57 5.13 2.41 2.47
CA VAL A 57 5.56 3.43 1.49
C VAL A 57 7.04 3.74 1.63
N ASP A 58 7.53 3.90 2.86
CA ASP A 58 8.93 4.17 3.13
C ASP A 58 9.81 2.99 2.74
N GLU A 59 9.36 1.75 2.96
CA GLU A 59 10.05 0.55 2.48
C GLU A 59 10.12 0.48 0.95
N ILE A 60 9.03 0.78 0.25
CA ILE A 60 9.02 0.81 -1.24
C ILE A 60 9.99 1.88 -1.75
N LYS A 61 9.97 3.08 -1.16
CA LYS A 61 10.87 4.17 -1.53
C LYS A 61 12.33 3.84 -1.23
N ALA A 62 12.62 3.22 -0.08
CA ALA A 62 13.96 2.77 0.29
C ALA A 62 14.49 1.70 -0.67
N ALA A 63 13.60 0.87 -1.24
CA ALA A 63 13.92 -0.10 -2.29
C ALA A 63 14.05 0.53 -3.70
N GLY A 64 13.86 1.85 -3.84
CA GLY A 64 13.96 2.58 -5.11
C GLY A 64 12.69 2.62 -5.94
N GLY A 65 11.54 2.22 -5.37
CA GLY A 65 10.22 2.34 -5.99
C GLY A 65 9.56 3.70 -5.71
N ASP A 66 8.37 3.88 -6.28
CA ASP A 66 7.54 5.08 -6.08
C ASP A 66 6.21 4.66 -5.42
N ALA A 67 5.87 5.28 -4.30
CA ALA A 67 4.67 4.95 -3.55
C ALA A 67 4.09 6.15 -2.78
N VAL A 68 2.77 6.14 -2.63
CA VAL A 68 2.00 7.07 -1.80
C VAL A 68 1.03 6.31 -0.90
N ALA A 69 0.78 6.85 0.30
CA ALA A 69 -0.17 6.26 1.24
C ALA A 69 -1.57 6.86 1.03
N ASN A 70 -2.59 6.04 1.24
CA ASN A 70 -3.99 6.44 1.33
C ASN A 70 -4.58 5.85 2.63
N TYR A 71 -5.25 6.69 3.42
CA TYR A 71 -5.76 6.29 4.74
C TYR A 71 -7.28 6.18 4.76
N ASP A 72 -7.93 6.24 3.59
CA ASP A 72 -9.37 6.26 3.49
C ASP A 72 -9.97 4.88 3.76
N SER A 73 -11.18 4.88 4.34
CA SER A 73 -11.90 3.65 4.61
C SER A 73 -12.66 3.18 3.38
N VAL A 74 -12.35 1.96 2.94
CA VAL A 74 -13.07 1.24 1.87
C VAL A 74 -14.52 0.87 2.24
N SER A 75 -14.95 1.13 3.47
CA SER A 75 -16.34 0.91 3.91
C SER A 75 -17.31 2.02 3.47
N THR A 76 -16.82 3.06 2.81
CA THR A 76 -17.61 4.21 2.36
C THR A 76 -17.37 4.48 0.88
N MET A 77 -18.41 4.90 0.16
CA MET A 77 -18.29 5.26 -1.26
C MET A 77 -17.30 6.42 -1.51
N GLU A 78 -17.08 7.28 -0.53
CA GLU A 78 -16.11 8.38 -0.63
C GLU A 78 -14.66 7.88 -0.60
N GLY A 79 -14.40 6.81 0.16
CA GLY A 79 -13.09 6.17 0.26
C GLY A 79 -12.80 5.11 -0.82
N GLY A 80 -13.78 4.80 -1.69
CA GLY A 80 -13.63 3.83 -2.79
C GLY A 80 -14.93 3.16 -3.22
#